data_AF-A0AAW0FG52-F1
#
_entry.id   AF-A0AAW0FG52-F1
#
_cell.length_a   1.000
_cell.length_b   1.000
_cell.length_c   1.000
_cell.angle_alpha   90.00
_cell.angle_beta   90.00
_cell.angle_gamma   90.00
#
_symmetry.space_group_name_H-M   'P 1'
#
loop_
_entity.id
_entity.type
_entity.pdbx_description
1 polymer ?
#
loop_
_entity_poly.entity_id
_entity_poly.type
_entity_poly.pdbx_seq_one_letter_code
_entity_poly.pdbx_strand_id
1 'polypeptide(L)'
;MVSELLDNGDGNDHPGPQCPYCDDAYPGTPTKHLQDLRATLDAHSRPCPIPGHPQRRSVNPVTLATSHCAHHRLEHDVIPLTRKQGWPLSIQFDLLHARILDFMESFLTSSMIPGPRCSLGHC
;
A
#
# COMPACT_ATOMS: atom_id res chain seq x y z
N MET A 1 -33.75 4.22 17.13
CA MET A 1 -33.57 3.01 16.30
C MET A 1 -32.60 3.38 15.21
N VAL A 2 -31.52 2.62 15.13
CA VAL A 2 -30.34 2.85 14.30
C VAL A 2 -30.71 2.79 12.81
N SER A 3 -30.31 3.80 12.05
CA SER A 3 -30.18 3.74 10.59
C SER A 3 -29.06 4.69 10.18
N GLU A 4 -27.92 4.53 10.84
CA GLU A 4 -26.61 4.83 10.27
C GLU A 4 -26.04 3.51 9.76
N LEU A 5 -26.32 3.18 8.50
CA LEU A 5 -25.57 2.17 7.74
C LEU A 5 -25.08 2.85 6.48
N LEU A 6 -23.96 3.56 6.65
CA LEU A 6 -22.88 3.75 5.70
C LEU A 6 -23.29 3.71 4.22
N ASP A 7 -23.73 4.87 3.73
CA ASP A 7 -23.45 5.26 2.36
C ASP A 7 -21.92 5.30 2.20
N ASN A 8 -21.32 4.15 1.90
CA ASN A 8 -19.97 4.10 1.35
C ASN A 8 -20.08 4.44 -0.12
N GLY A 9 -20.60 5.64 -0.41
CA GLY A 9 -20.33 6.34 -1.65
C GLY A 9 -18.85 6.71 -1.60
N ASP A 10 -17.99 5.76 -1.97
CA ASP A 10 -16.63 6.05 -2.38
C ASP A 10 -16.73 6.87 -3.66
N GLY A 11 -17.00 8.17 -3.46
CA GLY A 11 -16.80 9.19 -4.45
C GLY A 11 -15.33 9.12 -4.81
N ASN A 12 -15.05 8.35 -5.86
CA ASN A 12 -13.82 8.36 -6.61
C ASN A 12 -13.66 9.75 -7.27
N ASP A 13 -13.54 10.77 -6.43
CA ASP A 13 -13.22 12.15 -6.74
C ASP A 13 -11.69 12.32 -6.66
N HIS A 14 -10.98 11.28 -7.10
CA HIS A 14 -9.57 11.38 -7.42
C HIS A 14 -9.49 11.82 -8.89
N PRO A 15 -9.08 13.07 -9.19
CA PRO A 15 -8.95 13.58 -10.56
C PRO A 15 -7.77 12.94 -11.32
N GLY A 16 -7.32 11.75 -10.90
CA GLY A 16 -6.25 11.00 -11.52
C GLY A 16 -6.76 10.17 -12.70
N PRO A 17 -5.90 9.85 -13.67
CA PRO A 17 -6.23 8.88 -14.71
C PRO A 17 -6.64 7.54 -14.08
N GLN A 18 -7.55 6.80 -14.70
CA GLN A 18 -7.87 5.43 -14.28
C GLN A 18 -6.84 4.44 -14.83
N CYS A 19 -6.51 3.40 -14.07
CA CYS A 19 -5.65 2.32 -14.48
C CYS A 19 -6.37 1.49 -15.55
N PRO A 20 -5.81 1.35 -16.76
CA PRO A 20 -6.49 0.62 -17.83
C PRO A 20 -6.71 -0.89 -17.63
N TYR A 21 -6.23 -1.47 -16.53
CA TYR A 21 -6.29 -2.91 -16.26
C TYR A 21 -7.11 -3.29 -15.02
N CYS A 22 -7.13 -2.45 -13.98
CA CYS A 22 -7.86 -2.72 -12.74
C CYS A 22 -8.90 -1.65 -12.37
N ASP A 23 -9.04 -0.61 -13.18
CA ASP A 23 -10.01 0.50 -13.00
C ASP A 23 -9.75 1.43 -11.79
N ASP A 24 -8.76 1.12 -10.93
CA ASP A 24 -8.33 1.97 -9.81
C ASP A 24 -7.64 3.28 -10.27
N ALA A 25 -7.50 4.25 -9.37
CA ALA A 25 -6.74 5.47 -9.63
C ALA A 25 -5.27 5.17 -10.01
N TYR A 26 -4.76 5.92 -10.99
CA TYR A 26 -3.42 5.80 -11.56
C TYR A 26 -2.59 7.04 -11.23
N PRO A 27 -1.28 6.92 -10.97
CA PRO A 27 -0.44 8.07 -10.67
C PRO A 27 -0.42 9.05 -11.85
N GLY A 28 -0.65 10.33 -11.56
CA GLY A 28 -0.59 11.40 -12.57
C GLY A 28 0.82 11.60 -13.16
N THR A 29 1.86 11.26 -12.41
CA THR A 29 3.27 11.28 -12.84
C THR A 29 3.93 9.93 -12.55
N PRO A 30 3.70 8.92 -13.39
CA PRO A 30 4.25 7.57 -13.18
C PRO A 30 5.77 7.58 -13.33
N THR A 31 6.48 6.79 -12.52
CA THR A 31 7.94 6.64 -12.69
C THR A 31 8.27 5.97 -14.02
N LYS A 32 9.52 6.13 -14.46
CA LYS A 32 10.02 5.42 -15.66
C LYS A 32 9.79 3.90 -15.57
N HIS A 33 9.99 3.31 -14.38
CA HIS A 33 9.79 1.89 -14.18
C HIS A 33 8.34 1.47 -14.42
N LEU A 34 7.37 2.23 -13.88
CA LEU A 34 5.96 1.97 -14.11
C LEU A 34 5.56 2.16 -15.58
N GLN A 35 6.15 3.14 -16.26
CA GLN A 35 5.97 3.33 -17.71
C GLN A 35 6.51 2.13 -18.51
N ASP A 36 7.67 1.58 -18.14
CA ASP A 36 8.27 0.41 -18.80
C ASP A 36 7.41 -0.86 -18.57
N LEU A 37 6.91 -1.07 -17.35
CA LEU A 37 5.95 -2.15 -17.03
C LEU A 37 4.68 -2.00 -17.86
N ARG A 38 4.18 -0.76 -17.98
CA ARG A 38 2.99 -0.46 -18.76
C ARG A 38 3.17 -0.79 -20.24
N ALA A 39 4.28 -0.34 -20.84
CA ALA A 39 4.59 -0.60 -22.25
C ALA A 39 4.69 -2.10 -22.55
N THR A 40 5.33 -2.86 -21.65
CA THR A 40 5.41 -4.31 -21.75
C THR A 40 4.02 -4.95 -21.74
N LEU A 41 3.16 -4.53 -20.82
CA LEU A 41 1.80 -5.05 -20.69
C LEU A 41 0.88 -4.63 -21.85
N ASP A 42 1.06 -3.42 -22.39
CA ASP A 42 0.34 -2.92 -23.56
C ASP A 42 0.60 -3.78 -24.80
N ALA A 43 1.82 -4.32 -24.95
CA ALA A 43 2.17 -5.22 -26.04
C ALA A 43 1.48 -6.60 -25.97
N HIS A 44 1.05 -7.03 -24.78
CA HIS A 44 0.39 -8.32 -24.53
C HIS A 44 -1.12 -8.23 -24.32
N SER A 45 -1.69 -7.03 -24.41
CA SER A 45 -3.11 -6.77 -24.15
C SER A 45 -3.83 -6.22 -25.37
N ARG A 46 -5.16 -6.17 -25.31
CA ARG A 46 -6.02 -5.64 -26.37
C ARG A 46 -6.87 -4.48 -25.86
N PRO A 47 -7.06 -3.40 -26.63
CA PRO A 47 -8.04 -2.36 -26.29
C PRO A 47 -9.42 -2.99 -26.05
N CYS A 48 -10.08 -2.59 -24.96
CA CYS A 48 -11.43 -3.01 -24.60
C CYS A 48 -12.19 -1.84 -23.96
N PRO A 49 -12.38 -0.73 -24.72
CA PRO A 49 -12.99 0.49 -24.20
C PRO A 49 -14.44 0.27 -23.81
N ILE A 50 -14.88 0.95 -22.76
CA ILE A 50 -16.27 1.00 -22.29
C ILE A 50 -16.69 2.45 -22.03
N PRO A 51 -17.99 2.77 -22.01
CA PRO A 51 -18.46 4.09 -21.59
C PRO A 51 -17.86 4.47 -20.22
N GLY A 52 -17.23 5.63 -20.12
CA GLY A 52 -16.58 6.11 -18.89
C GLY A 52 -15.12 5.67 -18.71
N HIS A 53 -14.63 4.65 -19.42
CA HIS A 53 -13.24 4.20 -19.33
C HIS A 53 -12.66 3.88 -20.73
N PRO A 54 -12.36 4.92 -21.54
CA PRO A 54 -11.94 4.75 -22.93
C PRO A 54 -10.55 4.12 -23.08
N GLN A 55 -9.71 4.19 -22.05
CA GLN A 55 -8.36 3.62 -22.08
C GLN A 55 -8.32 2.14 -21.73
N ARG A 56 -9.42 1.56 -21.24
CA ARG A 56 -9.50 0.19 -20.73
C ARG A 56 -8.93 -0.84 -21.71
N ARG A 57 -8.22 -1.83 -21.16
CA ARG A 57 -7.60 -2.93 -21.90
C ARG A 57 -7.90 -4.26 -21.24
N SER A 58 -7.97 -5.30 -22.07
CA SER A 58 -8.11 -6.69 -21.63
C SER A 58 -6.79 -7.43 -21.83
N VAL A 59 -6.36 -8.18 -20.81
CA VAL A 59 -5.18 -9.04 -20.84
C VAL A 59 -5.55 -10.44 -20.38
N ASN A 60 -4.98 -11.46 -21.00
CA ASN A 60 -5.19 -12.86 -20.66
C ASN A 60 -3.84 -13.60 -20.67
N PRO A 61 -3.43 -14.24 -19.55
CA PRO A 61 -4.12 -14.28 -18.26
C PRO A 61 -4.09 -12.94 -17.52
N VAL A 62 -5.09 -12.70 -16.67
CA VAL A 62 -5.21 -11.47 -15.84
C VAL A 62 -3.97 -11.27 -14.96
N THR A 63 -3.31 -12.36 -14.56
CA THR A 63 -2.08 -12.34 -13.75
C THR A 63 -0.91 -11.61 -14.42
N LEU A 64 -0.93 -11.41 -15.75
CA LEU A 64 0.07 -10.59 -16.44
C LEU A 64 0.03 -9.12 -15.98
N ALA A 65 -1.12 -8.64 -15.51
CA ALA A 65 -1.25 -7.27 -15.00
C ALA A 65 -0.72 -7.09 -13.57
N THR A 66 -0.49 -8.17 -12.81
CA THR A 66 -0.23 -8.08 -11.36
C THR A 66 0.96 -7.20 -11.01
N SER A 67 2.08 -7.31 -11.73
CA SER A 67 3.26 -6.48 -11.46
C SER A 67 3.01 -4.99 -11.73
N HIS A 68 2.30 -4.67 -12.81
CA HIS A 68 1.91 -3.29 -13.14
C HIS A 68 0.92 -2.74 -12.10
N CYS A 69 -0.10 -3.53 -11.76
CA CYS A 69 -1.12 -3.17 -10.78
C CYS A 69 -0.56 -2.92 -9.38
N ALA A 70 0.31 -3.81 -8.90
CA ALA A 70 0.98 -3.62 -7.62
C ALA A 70 1.85 -2.36 -7.60
N HIS A 71 2.52 -2.04 -8.71
CA HIS A 71 3.43 -0.91 -8.77
C HIS A 71 2.72 0.45 -8.88
N HIS A 72 1.63 0.57 -9.66
CA HIS A 72 0.90 1.84 -9.66
C HIS A 72 0.23 2.13 -8.32
N ARG A 73 -0.23 1.09 -7.61
CA ARG A 73 -0.75 1.25 -6.24
C ARG A 73 0.34 1.71 -5.27
N LEU A 74 1.56 1.16 -5.41
CA LEU A 74 2.71 1.61 -4.63
C LEU A 74 3.00 3.10 -4.87
N GLU A 75 3.04 3.53 -6.13
CA GLU A 75 3.33 4.92 -6.49
C GLU A 75 2.21 5.91 -6.12
N HIS A 76 0.95 5.51 -6.30
CA HIS A 76 -0.20 6.37 -6.05
C HIS A 76 -0.59 6.45 -4.56
N ASP A 77 -0.68 5.30 -3.88
CA ASP A 77 -1.22 5.25 -2.51
C ASP A 77 -0.10 5.17 -1.47
N VAL A 78 0.76 4.16 -1.62
CA VAL A 78 1.63 3.70 -0.53
C VAL A 78 2.77 4.67 -0.31
N ILE A 79 3.51 5.05 -1.35
CA ILE A 79 4.66 5.97 -1.21
C ILE A 79 4.21 7.33 -0.64
N PRO A 80 3.14 7.97 -1.13
CA PRO A 80 2.67 9.22 -0.53
C PRO A 80 2.25 9.06 0.93
N LEU A 81 1.57 7.97 1.29
CA LEU A 81 1.20 7.69 2.68
C LEU A 81 2.41 7.48 3.58
N THR A 82 3.36 6.64 3.16
CA THR A 82 4.55 6.32 3.96
C THR A 82 5.44 7.54 4.15
N ARG A 83 5.55 8.41 3.14
CA ARG A 83 6.23 9.72 3.27
C ARG A 83 5.56 10.61 4.31
N LYS A 84 4.23 10.72 4.31
CA LYS A 84 3.48 11.50 5.32
C LYS A 84 3.69 10.94 6.73
N GLN A 85 3.84 9.62 6.86
CA GLN A 85 4.09 8.93 8.13
C GLN A 85 5.57 8.90 8.53
N GLY A 86 6.48 9.47 7.74
CA GLY A 86 7.92 9.51 8.06
C GLY A 86 8.65 8.17 7.92
N TRP A 87 8.10 7.23 7.13
CA TRP A 87 8.78 5.96 6.89
C TRP A 87 10.05 6.18 6.05
N PRO A 88 11.12 5.40 6.32
CA PRO A 88 12.33 5.50 5.54
C PRO A 88 12.12 4.97 4.12
N LEU A 89 12.40 5.80 3.12
CA LEU A 89 12.44 5.38 1.71
C LEU A 89 13.76 4.73 1.30
N SER A 90 14.78 4.87 2.15
CA SER A 90 16.07 4.19 2.02
C SER A 90 16.34 3.41 3.30
N ILE A 91 16.55 2.10 3.17
CA ILE A 91 16.77 1.20 4.29
C ILE A 91 18.27 1.00 4.45
N GLN A 92 18.81 1.42 5.60
CA GLN A 92 20.19 1.12 6.02
C GLN A 92 20.23 -0.28 6.64
N PHE A 93 20.41 -1.31 5.80
CA PHE A 93 20.38 -2.71 6.25
C PHE A 93 21.47 -3.05 7.26
N ASP A 94 22.63 -2.37 7.20
CA ASP A 94 23.72 -2.56 8.17
C ASP A 94 23.30 -2.22 9.61
N LEU A 95 22.35 -1.28 9.77
CA LEU A 95 21.80 -0.90 11.07
C LEU A 95 20.50 -1.63 11.41
N LEU A 96 19.99 -2.49 10.52
CA LEU A 96 18.72 -3.16 10.72
C LEU A 96 18.76 -4.07 11.96
N HIS A 97 19.86 -4.81 12.14
CA HIS A 97 20.04 -5.66 13.32
C HIS A 97 19.97 -4.87 14.63
N ALA A 98 20.67 -3.73 14.71
CA ALA A 98 20.64 -2.86 15.89
C ALA A 98 19.21 -2.34 16.18
N ARG A 99 18.51 -1.87 15.14
CA ARG A 99 17.12 -1.41 15.27
C ARG A 99 16.16 -2.50 15.76
N ILE A 100 16.38 -3.76 15.35
CA ILE A 100 15.57 -4.90 15.81
C ILE A 100 15.85 -5.18 17.29
N LEU A 101 17.12 -5.17 17.71
CA LEU A 101 17.48 -5.39 19.12
C LEU A 101 16.90 -4.29 20.02
N ASP A 102 17.03 -3.02 19.64
CA ASP A 102 16.45 -1.89 20.39
C ASP A 102 14.91 -2.01 20.49
N PHE A 103 14.26 -2.41 19.40
CA PHE A 103 12.83 -2.65 19.39
C PHE A 103 12.45 -3.82 20.33
N MET A 104 13.23 -4.91 20.32
CA MET A 104 12.99 -6.05 21.20
C MET A 104 13.19 -5.68 22.68
N GLU A 105 14.26 -4.96 23.01
CA GLU A 105 14.54 -4.51 24.38
C GLU A 105 13.45 -3.57 24.90
N SER A 106 13.05 -2.58 24.10
CA SER A 106 11.96 -1.67 24.46
C SER A 106 10.60 -2.37 24.58
N PHE A 107 10.31 -3.34 23.71
CA PHE A 107 9.09 -4.14 23.80
C PHE A 107 9.05 -4.99 25.07
N LEU A 108 10.14 -5.68 25.42
CA LEU A 108 10.23 -6.50 26.63
C LEU A 108 10.15 -5.65 27.90
N THR A 109 10.79 -4.47 27.91
CA THR A 109 10.74 -3.54 29.05
C THR A 109 9.34 -2.95 29.24
N SER A 110 8.62 -2.70 28.15
CA SER A 110 7.25 -2.19 28.16
C SER A 110 6.21 -3.27 28.51
N SER A 111 6.49 -4.54 28.18
CA SER A 111 5.57 -5.66 28.44
C SER A 111 5.75 -6.31 29.82
N MET A 112 6.77 -5.95 30.59
CA MET A 112 6.88 -6.38 31.99
C MET A 112 5.88 -5.59 32.85
N ILE A 113 4.66 -6.12 32.96
CA ILE A 113 3.76 -5.82 34.08
C ILE A 113 4.57 -6.09 35.36
N PRO A 114 4.75 -5.12 36.27
CA PRO A 114 5.42 -5.40 37.53
C PRO A 114 4.65 -6.55 38.21
N GLY A 115 5.32 -7.70 38.36
CA GLY A 115 4.76 -8.84 39.08
C GLY A 115 4.22 -8.38 40.42
N PRO A 116 3.16 -9.02 40.95
CA PRO A 116 2.53 -8.59 42.19
C PRO A 116 3.60 -8.39 43.25
N ARG A 117 3.67 -7.19 43.80
CA ARG A 117 4.57 -6.87 44.92
C ARG A 117 4.17 -7.82 46.04
N CYS A 118 4.96 -8.85 46.30
CA CYS A 118 4.86 -9.57 47.56
C CYS A 118 5.18 -8.54 48.64
N SER A 119 4.13 -7.97 49.23
CA SER A 119 4.21 -7.18 50.43
C SER A 119 4.85 -8.06 51.49
N LEU A 120 6.09 -7.75 51.85
CA LEU A 120 6.76 -8.32 53.01
C LEU A 120 5.78 -8.36 54.18
N GLY A 121 5.60 -9.56 54.71
CA GLY A 121 4.79 -9.81 55.90
C GLY A 121 4.10 -11.15 55.77
N HIS A 122 4.80 -12.23 56.13
CA HIS A 122 4.57 -12.97 57.37
C HIS A 122 5.75 -13.91 57.58
N CYS A 123 6.25 -13.89 58.82
CA CYS A 123 7.31 -14.76 59.35
C CYS A 123 6.87 -16.23 59.41
#